data_AF-A0A850BJ69-F1
#
_entry.id   AF-A0A850BJ69-F1
#
_cell.length_a   1.000
_cell.length_b   1.000
_cell.length_c   1.000
_cell.angle_alpha   90.00
_cell.angle_beta   90.00
_cell.angle_gamma   90.00
#
_symmetry.space_group_name_H-M   'P 1'
#
loop_
_entity.id
_entity.type
_entity.pdbx_description
1 polymer ?
#
loop_
_entity_poly.entity_id
_entity_poly.type
_entity_poly.pdbx_seq_one_letter_code
_entity_poly.pdbx_strand_id
1 'polypeptide(L)'
;MDASGSPPSDAASKVSEAIDQYAENVRKFRAGELTAEQFRPLRLGMGVYAQLAHVKHMQRIKIPGGRLNAAQLEALADVTDRWGLGIAHVTTRQDIQIHHCEIEDTIDVQRYLAAAGVATVGACADSVRNVTASHFAGVLEDEVFDVTPYAHAVSAHLMFHAQNRRLPRKFKIGLSGSERDLAQAMINDVGLFARVTDEGLGFRVYVAGGLGSTPEIAHLWRDFLPEGDVLLACEAVLGVFFRDGERKNRKKARLKFLLRKLGREVFMQRLDEELERLRLEQGRSSEEALRRYLGEYRENEPPPAHPGGGDALGDAGFARWKRTNALAQRQAGYRVVTVKLPLGDITGEQLRRVAELSREFGNGEVRTTNGQNLVLRYVPEGKLVPLYRALVLVGLSEPDAGLITDVVSCPGLDYCSLAITKSMGVGAKIREHLAPRGSISEADDLVRAIGLFEIKISGCPNSCGQHHVADIGLTGLMIKDQEGTERPYYSLRVGGGCGLDARIGDRLDGRVPEDEAPKVIAAIARHYVTERGEGESFREFVLRKGVQEITRVGFSAAAGII
;
A
#
# COMPACT_ATOMS: atom_id res chain seq x y z
N MET A 1 -16.31 2.32 -34.23
CA MET A 1 -15.53 1.30 -34.95
C MET A 1 -14.40 2.04 -35.65
N ASP A 2 -13.28 2.19 -34.97
CA ASP A 2 -11.99 2.51 -35.60
C ASP A 2 -11.08 1.33 -35.28
N ALA A 3 -10.99 0.42 -36.23
CA ALA A 3 -10.15 -0.76 -36.18
C ALA A 3 -8.81 -0.44 -36.84
N SER A 4 -7.97 0.33 -36.14
CA SER A 4 -6.55 0.45 -36.45
C SER A 4 -5.74 0.16 -35.18
N GLY A 5 -5.90 -1.05 -34.64
CA GLY A 5 -5.13 -1.52 -33.50
C GLY A 5 -3.71 -1.85 -33.94
N SER A 6 -2.74 -1.09 -33.46
CA SER A 6 -1.33 -1.53 -33.44
C SER A 6 -1.24 -2.94 -32.85
N PRO A 7 -0.33 -3.81 -33.33
CA PRO A 7 -0.19 -5.14 -32.76
C PRO A 7 0.07 -5.03 -31.23
N PRO A 8 -0.52 -5.91 -30.41
CA PRO A 8 -0.31 -5.87 -28.98
C PRO A 8 1.19 -5.98 -28.66
N SER A 9 1.65 -5.21 -27.69
CA SER A 9 3.01 -5.33 -27.18
C SER A 9 3.26 -6.77 -26.68
N ASP A 10 4.51 -7.22 -26.69
CA ASP A 10 4.92 -8.54 -26.17
C ASP A 10 4.35 -8.82 -24.76
N ALA A 11 4.27 -7.77 -23.92
CA ALA A 11 3.68 -7.85 -22.59
C ALA A 11 2.16 -8.11 -22.63
N ALA A 12 1.41 -7.45 -23.50
CA ALA A 12 -0.03 -7.65 -23.62
C ALA A 12 -0.38 -9.07 -24.13
N SER A 13 0.41 -9.60 -25.07
CA SER A 13 0.28 -11.00 -25.53
C SER A 13 0.48 -11.98 -24.37
N LYS A 14 1.56 -11.83 -23.61
CA LYS A 14 1.86 -12.68 -22.44
C LYS A 14 0.79 -12.61 -21.35
N VAL A 15 0.18 -11.45 -21.14
CA VAL A 15 -0.97 -11.31 -20.23
C VAL A 15 -2.17 -12.10 -20.75
N SER A 16 -2.51 -11.96 -22.02
CA SER A 16 -3.61 -12.72 -22.64
C SER A 16 -3.40 -14.24 -22.52
N GLU A 17 -2.20 -14.72 -22.88
CA GLU A 17 -1.84 -16.14 -22.77
C GLU A 17 -1.95 -16.65 -21.32
N ALA A 18 -1.52 -15.85 -20.34
CA ALA A 18 -1.65 -16.20 -18.93
C ALA A 18 -3.12 -16.31 -18.48
N ILE A 19 -3.99 -15.45 -19.02
CA ILE A 19 -5.44 -15.48 -18.74
C ILE A 19 -6.08 -16.71 -19.40
N ASP A 20 -5.75 -17.04 -20.64
CA ASP A 20 -6.29 -18.23 -21.31
C ASP A 20 -5.83 -19.52 -20.63
N GLN A 21 -4.56 -19.57 -20.21
CA GLN A 21 -4.07 -20.68 -19.39
C GLN A 21 -4.81 -20.77 -18.05
N TYR A 22 -5.18 -19.63 -17.45
CA TYR A 22 -5.97 -19.61 -16.23
C TYR A 22 -7.41 -20.10 -16.46
N ALA A 23 -8.06 -19.67 -17.55
CA ALA A 23 -9.38 -20.14 -17.92
C ALA A 23 -9.41 -21.67 -18.10
N GLU A 24 -8.39 -22.23 -18.74
CA GLU A 24 -8.25 -23.69 -18.87
C GLU A 24 -8.05 -24.37 -17.50
N ASN A 25 -7.30 -23.75 -16.59
CA ASN A 25 -7.15 -24.27 -15.22
C ASN A 25 -8.47 -24.25 -14.44
N VAL A 26 -9.31 -23.21 -14.62
CA VAL A 26 -10.66 -23.15 -14.03
C VAL A 26 -11.53 -24.28 -14.60
N ARG A 27 -11.52 -24.48 -15.93
CA ARG A 27 -12.25 -25.58 -16.59
C ARG A 27 -11.86 -26.94 -16.01
N LYS A 28 -10.56 -27.23 -15.94
CA LYS A 28 -10.02 -28.48 -15.37
C LYS A 28 -10.41 -28.67 -13.91
N PHE A 29 -10.37 -27.61 -13.12
CA PHE A 29 -10.82 -27.65 -11.72
C PHE A 29 -12.31 -27.99 -11.61
N ARG A 30 -13.16 -27.39 -12.44
CA ARG A 30 -14.60 -27.69 -12.46
C ARG A 30 -14.93 -29.08 -12.98
N ALA A 31 -14.13 -29.61 -13.90
CA ALA A 31 -14.24 -30.98 -14.40
C ALA A 31 -13.71 -32.04 -13.41
N GLY A 32 -13.10 -31.63 -12.28
CA GLY A 32 -12.49 -32.54 -11.31
C GLY A 32 -11.11 -33.07 -11.71
N GLU A 33 -10.54 -32.58 -12.81
CA GLU A 33 -9.19 -32.94 -13.29
C GLU A 33 -8.08 -32.34 -12.41
N LEU A 34 -8.37 -31.23 -11.72
CA LEU A 34 -7.48 -30.62 -10.72
C LEU A 34 -8.11 -30.66 -9.33
N THR A 35 -7.34 -31.08 -8.33
CA THR A 35 -7.76 -30.94 -6.92
C THR A 35 -7.70 -29.48 -6.47
N ALA A 36 -8.39 -29.15 -5.37
CA ALA A 36 -8.31 -27.81 -4.78
C ALA A 36 -6.87 -27.41 -4.38
N GLU A 37 -6.05 -28.37 -3.97
CA GLU A 37 -4.65 -28.14 -3.62
C GLU A 37 -3.79 -27.80 -4.85
N GLN A 38 -4.00 -28.52 -5.96
CA GLN A 38 -3.31 -28.27 -7.23
C GLN A 38 -3.76 -26.95 -7.87
N PHE A 39 -5.05 -26.64 -7.81
CA PHE A 39 -5.61 -25.42 -8.40
C PHE A 39 -5.23 -24.16 -7.61
N ARG A 40 -5.07 -24.27 -6.28
CA ARG A 40 -4.75 -23.14 -5.39
C ARG A 40 -3.56 -22.30 -5.85
N PRO A 41 -2.35 -22.83 -6.10
CA PRO A 41 -1.24 -21.99 -6.57
C PRO A 41 -1.49 -21.37 -7.95
N LEU A 42 -2.25 -22.03 -8.83
CA LEU A 42 -2.57 -21.55 -10.17
C LEU A 42 -3.46 -20.31 -10.13
N ARG A 43 -4.59 -20.37 -9.40
CA ARG A 43 -5.49 -19.21 -9.23
C ARG A 43 -4.86 -18.07 -8.43
N LEU A 44 -4.06 -18.40 -7.40
CA LEU A 44 -3.36 -17.39 -6.62
C LEU A 44 -2.30 -16.69 -7.48
N GLY A 45 -1.69 -17.38 -8.45
CA GLY A 45 -0.79 -16.77 -9.42
C GLY A 45 -1.45 -15.70 -10.29
N MET A 46 -2.78 -15.73 -10.41
CA MET A 46 -3.61 -14.78 -11.18
C MET A 46 -4.34 -13.75 -10.29
N GLY A 47 -3.95 -13.66 -9.02
CA GLY A 47 -4.54 -12.68 -8.11
C GLY A 47 -5.80 -13.13 -7.39
N VAL A 48 -6.25 -14.39 -7.56
CA VAL A 48 -7.56 -14.86 -7.09
C VAL A 48 -7.46 -15.61 -5.76
N TYR A 49 -7.84 -14.95 -4.65
CA TYR A 49 -7.97 -15.57 -3.31
C TYR A 49 -9.41 -16.02 -3.04
N ALA A 50 -9.56 -17.08 -2.25
CA ALA A 50 -10.86 -17.48 -1.74
C ALA A 50 -11.17 -16.67 -0.47
N GLN A 51 -12.40 -16.20 -0.33
CA GLN A 51 -12.90 -15.52 0.88
C GLN A 51 -13.34 -16.54 1.95
N LEU A 52 -13.86 -16.05 3.08
CA LEU A 52 -14.27 -16.80 4.28
C LEU A 52 -14.83 -18.21 4.00
N ALA A 53 -16.03 -18.30 3.41
CA ALA A 53 -16.72 -19.56 3.15
C ALA A 53 -16.14 -20.36 1.97
N HIS A 54 -15.03 -19.89 1.37
CA HIS A 54 -14.38 -20.48 0.20
C HIS A 54 -15.24 -20.62 -1.07
N VAL A 55 -16.44 -20.03 -1.08
CA VAL A 55 -17.33 -20.00 -2.25
C VAL A 55 -16.99 -18.82 -3.17
N LYS A 56 -16.90 -17.63 -2.58
CA LYS A 56 -16.59 -16.38 -3.30
C LYS A 56 -15.10 -16.06 -3.29
N HIS A 57 -14.69 -15.25 -4.26
CA HIS A 57 -13.30 -14.92 -4.49
C HIS A 57 -13.05 -13.41 -4.45
N MET A 58 -11.83 -13.07 -4.06
CA MET A 58 -11.26 -11.74 -4.20
C MET A 58 -10.29 -11.75 -5.37
N GLN A 59 -10.49 -10.86 -6.34
CA GLN A 59 -9.54 -10.56 -7.41
C GLN A 59 -8.66 -9.39 -6.99
N ARG A 60 -7.34 -9.62 -6.91
CA ARG A 60 -6.36 -8.55 -6.71
C ARG A 60 -5.81 -8.08 -8.05
N ILE A 61 -5.66 -6.76 -8.17
CA ILE A 61 -5.22 -6.07 -9.37
C ILE A 61 -3.89 -5.39 -9.08
N LYS A 62 -2.85 -5.63 -9.91
CA LYS A 62 -1.54 -4.98 -9.72
C LYS A 62 -1.55 -3.58 -10.31
N ILE A 63 -1.12 -2.60 -9.53
CA ILE A 63 -1.04 -1.20 -9.98
C ILE A 63 0.38 -0.69 -9.70
N PRO A 64 1.34 -0.88 -10.62
CA PRO A 64 2.73 -0.47 -10.41
C PRO A 64 2.84 1.01 -10.04
N GLY A 65 3.55 1.31 -8.95
CA GLY A 65 3.67 2.67 -8.42
C GLY A 65 2.35 3.31 -7.94
N GLY A 66 1.26 2.54 -7.90
CA GLY A 66 -0.09 3.01 -7.61
C GLY A 66 -0.73 3.84 -8.72
N ARG A 67 -0.12 3.95 -9.90
CA ARG A 67 -0.59 4.84 -10.98
C ARG A 67 -1.70 4.20 -11.81
N LEU A 68 -2.81 4.92 -11.94
CA LEU A 68 -3.94 4.63 -12.83
C LEU A 68 -4.24 5.84 -13.71
N ASN A 69 -4.59 5.62 -14.96
CA ASN A 69 -5.23 6.65 -15.78
C ASN A 69 -6.76 6.58 -15.68
N ALA A 70 -7.44 7.60 -16.20
CA ALA A 70 -8.90 7.69 -16.14
C ALA A 70 -9.63 6.49 -16.82
N ALA A 71 -9.13 5.99 -17.95
CA ALA A 71 -9.73 4.83 -18.63
C ALA A 71 -9.61 3.53 -17.79
N GLN A 72 -8.50 3.37 -17.06
CA GLN A 72 -8.31 2.26 -16.14
C GLN A 72 -9.23 2.37 -14.92
N LEU A 73 -9.47 3.57 -14.40
CA LEU A 73 -10.45 3.82 -13.34
C LEU A 73 -11.87 3.49 -13.77
N GLU A 74 -12.26 3.85 -15.00
CA GLU A 74 -13.55 3.46 -15.59
C GLU A 74 -13.67 1.95 -15.74
N ALA A 75 -12.62 1.28 -16.22
CA ALA A 75 -12.62 -0.18 -16.31
C ALA A 75 -12.75 -0.84 -14.93
N LEU A 76 -12.08 -0.30 -13.91
CA LEU A 76 -12.22 -0.74 -12.53
C LEU A 76 -13.63 -0.51 -12.00
N ALA A 77 -14.25 0.63 -12.28
CA ALA A 77 -15.63 0.92 -11.89
C ALA A 77 -16.62 -0.08 -12.48
N ASP A 78 -16.49 -0.37 -13.78
CA ASP A 78 -17.33 -1.34 -14.48
C ASP A 78 -17.17 -2.74 -13.91
N VAL A 79 -15.94 -3.15 -13.60
CA VAL A 79 -15.68 -4.45 -12.98
C VAL A 79 -16.28 -4.52 -11.58
N THR A 80 -16.12 -3.47 -10.80
CA THR A 80 -16.66 -3.35 -9.43
C THR A 80 -18.18 -3.46 -9.41
N ASP A 81 -18.88 -2.81 -10.33
CA ASP A 81 -20.35 -2.86 -10.38
C ASP A 81 -20.87 -4.20 -10.90
N ARG A 82 -20.21 -4.79 -11.91
CA ARG A 82 -20.66 -6.04 -12.54
C ARG A 82 -20.39 -7.28 -11.69
N TRP A 83 -19.21 -7.36 -11.07
CA TRP A 83 -18.74 -8.59 -10.39
C TRP A 83 -18.33 -8.38 -8.92
N GLY A 84 -18.26 -7.13 -8.45
CA GLY A 84 -17.69 -6.74 -7.16
C GLY A 84 -18.68 -6.34 -6.07
N LEU A 85 -19.99 -6.46 -6.34
CA LEU A 85 -21.07 -5.90 -5.49
C LEU A 85 -20.91 -4.39 -5.20
N GLY A 86 -20.33 -3.65 -6.15
CA GLY A 86 -20.27 -2.19 -6.11
C GLY A 86 -19.18 -1.60 -5.22
N ILE A 87 -18.31 -2.41 -4.59
CA ILE A 87 -17.20 -1.92 -3.74
C ILE A 87 -15.85 -2.43 -4.24
N ALA A 88 -14.91 -1.50 -4.39
CA ALA A 88 -13.49 -1.76 -4.57
C ALA A 88 -12.72 -1.34 -3.32
N HIS A 89 -11.63 -2.05 -3.01
CA HIS A 89 -10.80 -1.77 -1.84
C HIS A 89 -9.35 -1.44 -2.23
N VAL A 90 -8.89 -0.25 -1.87
CA VAL A 90 -7.49 0.17 -2.02
C VAL A 90 -6.66 -0.43 -0.89
N THR A 91 -5.56 -1.08 -1.27
CA THR A 91 -4.74 -1.84 -0.33
C THR A 91 -3.54 -1.06 0.17
N THR A 92 -2.94 -1.54 1.27
CA THR A 92 -1.65 -1.06 1.81
C THR A 92 -0.43 -1.35 0.92
N ARG A 93 -0.65 -1.73 -0.34
CA ARG A 93 0.38 -1.90 -1.37
C ARG A 93 0.00 -1.22 -2.69
N GLN A 94 -0.88 -0.22 -2.62
CA GLN A 94 -1.32 0.53 -3.80
C GLN A 94 -2.09 -0.32 -4.85
N ASP A 95 -2.40 -1.59 -4.54
CA ASP A 95 -3.29 -2.41 -5.37
C ASP A 95 -4.76 -2.06 -5.11
N ILE A 96 -5.64 -2.51 -6.00
CA ILE A 96 -7.08 -2.58 -5.79
C ILE A 96 -7.52 -4.04 -5.67
N GLN A 97 -8.48 -4.30 -4.79
CA GLN A 97 -9.15 -5.59 -4.63
C GLN A 97 -10.64 -5.46 -4.94
N ILE A 98 -11.16 -6.42 -5.68
CA ILE A 98 -12.58 -6.59 -5.95
C ILE A 98 -13.01 -7.90 -5.32
N HIS A 99 -14.07 -7.85 -4.52
CA HIS A 99 -14.53 -8.95 -3.68
C HIS A 99 -15.81 -9.59 -4.24
N HIS A 100 -16.21 -10.74 -3.71
CA HIS A 100 -17.48 -11.41 -4.05
C HIS A 100 -17.61 -12.00 -5.47
N CYS A 101 -16.52 -12.03 -6.23
CA CYS A 101 -16.52 -12.62 -7.57
C CYS A 101 -16.74 -14.14 -7.51
N GLU A 102 -17.50 -14.68 -8.48
CA GLU A 102 -17.46 -16.11 -8.77
C GLU A 102 -16.13 -16.49 -9.41
N ILE A 103 -15.73 -17.76 -9.32
CA ILE A 103 -14.45 -18.20 -9.89
C ILE A 103 -14.45 -18.12 -11.41
N GLU A 104 -15.56 -18.42 -12.08
CA GLU A 104 -15.74 -18.26 -13.53
C GLU A 104 -15.62 -16.79 -13.94
N ASP A 105 -16.33 -15.91 -13.23
CA ASP A 105 -16.35 -14.47 -13.49
C ASP A 105 -14.95 -13.84 -13.43
N THR A 106 -14.04 -14.39 -12.61
CA THR A 106 -12.68 -13.86 -12.54
C THR A 106 -11.93 -13.91 -13.87
N ILE A 107 -12.32 -14.78 -14.81
CA ILE A 107 -11.74 -14.81 -16.15
C ILE A 107 -12.17 -13.57 -16.93
N ASP A 108 -13.46 -13.24 -16.90
CA ASP A 108 -14.01 -12.07 -17.59
C ASP A 108 -13.51 -10.77 -16.97
N VAL A 109 -13.42 -10.72 -15.64
CA VAL A 109 -12.76 -9.61 -14.92
C VAL A 109 -11.34 -9.40 -15.45
N GLN A 110 -10.54 -10.46 -15.56
CA GLN A 110 -9.15 -10.36 -16.01
C GLN A 110 -9.06 -9.92 -17.48
N ARG A 111 -9.92 -10.45 -18.36
CA ARG A 111 -9.97 -10.05 -19.78
C ARG A 111 -10.37 -8.58 -19.94
N TYR A 112 -11.38 -8.14 -19.20
CA TYR A 112 -11.87 -6.77 -19.24
C TYR A 112 -10.79 -5.78 -18.78
N LEU A 113 -10.12 -6.08 -17.67
CA LEU A 113 -8.99 -5.28 -17.17
C LEU A 113 -7.79 -5.29 -18.13
N ALA A 114 -7.46 -6.45 -18.72
CA ALA A 114 -6.35 -6.56 -19.67
C ALA A 114 -6.58 -5.70 -20.92
N ALA A 115 -7.82 -5.58 -21.41
CA ALA A 115 -8.18 -4.69 -22.51
C ALA A 115 -7.91 -3.20 -22.18
N ALA A 116 -7.96 -2.82 -20.90
CA ALA A 116 -7.58 -1.49 -20.41
C ALA A 116 -6.09 -1.38 -20.02
N GLY A 117 -5.27 -2.38 -20.33
CA GLY A 117 -3.84 -2.43 -20.00
C GLY A 117 -3.55 -2.70 -18.52
N VAL A 118 -4.50 -3.28 -17.77
CA VAL A 118 -4.37 -3.61 -16.36
C VAL A 118 -4.17 -5.10 -16.16
N ALA A 119 -3.11 -5.49 -15.45
CA ALA A 119 -2.74 -6.88 -15.23
C ALA A 119 -3.00 -7.36 -13.79
N THR A 120 -3.35 -8.64 -13.64
CA THR A 120 -3.53 -9.32 -12.35
C THR A 120 -2.47 -10.38 -12.07
N VAL A 121 -1.64 -10.69 -13.08
CA VAL A 121 -0.62 -11.73 -13.03
C VAL A 121 0.40 -11.44 -11.92
N GLY A 122 0.64 -12.43 -11.05
CA GLY A 122 1.59 -12.34 -9.96
C GLY A 122 1.13 -11.45 -8.80
N ALA A 123 -0.13 -10.98 -8.74
CA ALA A 123 -0.60 -10.15 -7.63
C ALA A 123 -0.57 -10.88 -6.26
N CYS A 124 -0.68 -12.21 -6.31
CA CYS A 124 -0.86 -13.09 -5.16
C CYS A 124 0.09 -14.32 -5.26
N ALA A 125 0.00 -15.27 -4.32
CA ALA A 125 0.90 -16.43 -4.19
C ALA A 125 2.36 -16.10 -3.81
N ASP A 126 3.26 -17.01 -4.19
CA ASP A 126 4.70 -16.99 -3.98
C ASP A 126 5.39 -16.37 -5.22
N SER A 127 5.20 -15.05 -5.34
CA SER A 127 5.50 -14.20 -6.51
C SER A 127 6.00 -12.82 -6.07
N VAL A 128 6.50 -12.05 -7.03
CA VAL A 128 6.76 -10.61 -6.92
C VAL A 128 5.43 -9.87 -6.88
N ARG A 129 5.14 -9.27 -5.72
CA ARG A 129 3.93 -8.46 -5.48
C ARG A 129 3.99 -7.14 -6.24
N ASN A 130 3.00 -6.30 -6.03
CA ASN A 130 3.03 -4.95 -6.58
C ASN A 130 4.30 -4.21 -6.14
N VAL A 131 4.93 -3.53 -7.10
CA VAL A 131 6.08 -2.66 -6.87
C VAL A 131 5.52 -1.31 -6.46
N THR A 132 5.71 -0.95 -5.19
CA THR A 132 5.18 0.30 -4.64
C THR A 132 6.13 1.45 -4.89
N ALA A 133 5.60 2.66 -5.01
CA ALA A 133 6.37 3.89 -5.14
C ALA A 133 5.81 4.98 -4.21
N SER A 134 6.63 5.99 -3.90
CA SER A 134 6.14 7.19 -3.21
C SER A 134 4.93 7.76 -3.97
N HIS A 135 3.79 7.87 -3.29
CA HIS A 135 2.52 8.25 -3.93
C HIS A 135 2.48 9.72 -4.35
N PHE A 136 3.46 10.53 -3.93
CA PHE A 136 3.70 11.88 -4.43
C PHE A 136 4.95 12.00 -5.30
N ALA A 137 5.50 10.89 -5.81
CA ALA A 137 6.68 10.95 -6.65
C ALA A 137 6.44 11.80 -7.92
N GLY A 138 7.46 12.56 -8.30
CA GLY A 138 7.47 13.57 -9.35
C GLY A 138 7.07 14.99 -8.93
N VAL A 139 6.49 15.19 -7.74
CA VAL A 139 5.83 16.47 -7.38
C VAL A 139 6.17 17.04 -6.00
N LEU A 140 6.87 16.31 -5.14
CA LEU A 140 7.30 16.84 -3.83
C LEU A 140 8.58 17.68 -3.95
N GLU A 141 8.69 18.68 -3.08
CA GLU A 141 9.88 19.54 -2.96
C GLU A 141 11.09 18.78 -2.41
N ASP A 142 10.88 17.89 -1.44
CA ASP A 142 11.93 17.11 -0.77
C ASP A 142 12.30 15.82 -1.51
N GLU A 143 11.80 15.62 -2.73
CA GLU A 143 12.10 14.45 -3.54
C GLU A 143 13.44 14.62 -4.28
N VAL A 144 14.27 13.57 -4.22
CA VAL A 144 15.56 13.51 -4.91
C VAL A 144 15.37 13.40 -6.43
N PHE A 145 14.60 12.42 -6.89
CA PHE A 145 14.10 12.31 -8.26
C PHE A 145 12.85 11.43 -8.32
N ASP A 146 12.09 11.53 -9.43
CA ASP A 146 10.88 10.73 -9.62
C ASP A 146 11.20 9.24 -9.80
N VAL A 147 10.82 8.43 -8.82
CA VAL A 147 11.02 6.98 -8.84
C VAL A 147 9.95 6.21 -9.62
N THR A 148 8.90 6.88 -10.11
CA THR A 148 7.76 6.25 -10.78
C THR A 148 8.17 5.49 -12.05
N PRO A 149 8.99 6.04 -12.97
CA PRO A 149 9.45 5.31 -14.14
C PRO A 149 10.16 3.99 -13.79
N TYR A 150 11.00 3.99 -12.74
CA TYR A 150 11.72 2.81 -12.27
C TYR A 150 10.79 1.77 -11.64
N ALA A 151 9.75 2.19 -10.91
CA ALA A 151 8.75 1.27 -10.37
C ALA A 151 8.00 0.53 -11.50
N HIS A 152 7.68 1.23 -12.59
CA HIS A 152 7.12 0.63 -13.80
C HIS A 152 8.11 -0.32 -14.48
N ALA A 153 9.37 0.10 -14.65
CA ALA A 153 10.41 -0.72 -15.26
C ALA A 153 10.63 -2.04 -14.48
N VAL A 154 10.84 -1.96 -13.17
CA VAL A 154 11.01 -3.14 -12.30
C VAL A 154 9.78 -4.04 -12.36
N SER A 155 8.57 -3.47 -12.37
CA SER A 155 7.34 -4.27 -12.48
C SER A 155 7.25 -5.00 -13.81
N ALA A 156 7.49 -4.31 -14.93
CA ALA A 156 7.44 -4.88 -16.27
C ALA A 156 8.49 -5.98 -16.46
N HIS A 157 9.70 -5.74 -15.98
CA HIS A 157 10.83 -6.66 -16.04
C HIS A 157 10.57 -7.96 -15.27
N LEU A 158 10.04 -7.85 -14.05
CA LEU A 158 9.85 -9.01 -13.17
C LEU A 158 8.52 -9.76 -13.36
N MET A 159 7.54 -9.18 -14.08
CA MET A 159 6.19 -9.75 -14.20
C MET A 159 6.23 -11.18 -14.76
N PHE A 160 6.97 -11.38 -15.85
CA PHE A 160 7.13 -12.68 -16.52
C PHE A 160 8.55 -13.26 -16.39
N HIS A 161 9.34 -12.77 -15.44
CA HIS A 161 10.64 -13.35 -15.13
C HIS A 161 10.50 -14.84 -14.77
N ALA A 162 11.41 -15.69 -15.25
CA ALA A 162 11.29 -17.15 -15.21
C ALA A 162 11.11 -17.73 -13.78
N GLN A 163 11.66 -17.05 -12.79
CA GLN A 163 11.56 -17.44 -11.37
C GLN A 163 10.30 -16.89 -10.68
N ASN A 164 9.63 -15.88 -11.26
CA ASN A 164 8.41 -15.32 -10.68
C ASN A 164 7.30 -16.38 -10.64
N ARG A 165 6.37 -16.23 -9.69
CA ARG A 165 5.27 -17.19 -9.38
C ARG A 165 5.74 -18.58 -8.94
N ARG A 166 7.05 -18.78 -8.71
CA ARG A 166 7.67 -20.03 -8.22
C ARG A 166 8.64 -19.78 -7.06
N LEU A 167 8.57 -18.61 -6.44
CA LEU A 167 9.44 -18.23 -5.33
C LEU A 167 9.15 -19.10 -4.09
N PRO A 168 10.06 -19.13 -3.09
CA PRO A 168 9.76 -19.80 -1.82
C PRO A 168 8.57 -19.16 -1.07
N ARG A 169 8.41 -17.84 -1.18
CA ARG A 169 7.29 -17.07 -0.61
C ARG A 169 7.12 -15.73 -1.34
N LYS A 170 6.10 -14.95 -0.96
CA LYS A 170 5.87 -13.59 -1.47
C LYS A 170 7.12 -12.70 -1.36
N PHE A 171 7.37 -11.92 -2.40
CA PHE A 171 8.49 -10.99 -2.54
C PHE A 171 7.96 -9.59 -2.83
N LYS A 172 8.41 -8.57 -2.10
CA LYS A 172 7.89 -7.21 -2.15
C LYS A 172 9.01 -6.22 -2.43
N ILE A 173 8.73 -5.24 -3.28
CA ILE A 173 9.66 -4.18 -3.66
C ILE A 173 8.99 -2.82 -3.43
N GLY A 174 9.73 -1.84 -2.92
CA GLY A 174 9.26 -0.46 -2.76
C GLY A 174 10.35 0.56 -3.11
N LEU A 175 9.97 1.62 -3.83
CA LEU A 175 10.87 2.70 -4.26
C LEU A 175 10.43 4.03 -3.63
N SER A 176 11.30 4.66 -2.85
CA SER A 176 11.05 5.98 -2.28
C SER A 176 11.89 7.05 -2.97
N GLY A 177 11.24 8.15 -3.35
CA GLY A 177 11.91 9.35 -3.88
C GLY A 177 12.51 10.26 -2.80
N SER A 178 12.14 10.09 -1.52
CA SER A 178 12.68 10.87 -0.41
C SER A 178 12.88 10.05 0.87
N GLU A 179 13.54 10.62 1.87
CA GLU A 179 13.79 9.97 3.16
C GLU A 179 12.51 9.76 4.00
N ARG A 180 11.41 10.46 3.67
CA ARG A 180 10.09 10.29 4.31
C ARG A 180 9.49 8.89 4.09
N ASP A 181 10.00 8.14 3.12
CA ASP A 181 9.60 6.77 2.82
C ASP A 181 8.09 6.55 2.63
N LEU A 182 7.46 7.37 1.79
CA LEU A 182 6.03 7.23 1.44
C LEU A 182 5.71 5.92 0.68
N ALA A 183 6.73 5.19 0.25
CA ALA A 183 6.65 3.85 -0.35
C ALA A 183 6.77 2.71 0.68
N GLN A 184 7.17 3.03 1.92
CA GLN A 184 7.47 2.10 3.01
C GLN A 184 8.55 1.06 2.63
N ALA A 185 9.55 1.47 1.86
CA ALA A 185 10.67 0.68 1.37
C ALA A 185 11.35 -0.15 2.48
N MET A 186 11.46 0.36 3.71
CA MET A 186 12.14 -0.33 4.82
C MET A 186 11.45 -1.61 5.32
N ILE A 187 10.22 -1.90 4.90
CA ILE A 187 9.50 -3.13 5.25
C ILE A 187 9.30 -4.09 4.05
N ASN A 188 10.02 -3.85 2.95
CA ASN A 188 9.99 -4.65 1.74
C ASN A 188 11.18 -5.63 1.66
N ASP A 189 11.04 -6.68 0.84
CA ASP A 189 12.13 -7.61 0.60
C ASP A 189 13.27 -6.90 -0.18
N VAL A 190 12.94 -5.89 -1.00
CA VAL A 190 13.87 -4.88 -1.55
C VAL A 190 13.28 -3.48 -1.35
N GLY A 191 14.05 -2.58 -0.74
CA GLY A 191 13.74 -1.17 -0.59
C GLY A 191 14.77 -0.32 -1.32
N LEU A 192 14.33 0.60 -2.17
CA LEU A 192 15.18 1.48 -2.97
C LEU A 192 14.88 2.92 -2.60
N PHE A 193 15.89 3.68 -2.17
CA PHE A 193 15.78 5.11 -1.91
C PHE A 193 16.54 5.86 -2.98
N ALA A 194 15.88 6.79 -3.66
CA ALA A 194 16.49 7.67 -4.66
C ALA A 194 17.71 8.38 -4.06
N ARG A 195 18.82 8.38 -4.79
CA ARG A 195 20.07 9.00 -4.38
C ARG A 195 20.83 9.55 -5.58
N VAL A 196 21.46 10.71 -5.40
CA VAL A 196 22.41 11.27 -6.36
C VAL A 196 23.78 11.39 -5.69
N THR A 197 24.82 11.01 -6.40
CA THR A 197 26.23 11.17 -6.01
C THR A 197 27.02 11.74 -7.18
N ASP A 198 28.33 11.95 -7.01
CA ASP A 198 29.21 12.35 -8.10
C ASP A 198 29.30 11.29 -9.23
N GLU A 199 28.92 10.05 -8.93
CA GLU A 199 28.83 8.95 -9.90
C GLU A 199 27.51 8.96 -10.70
N GLY A 200 26.56 9.83 -10.34
CA GLY A 200 25.29 10.03 -11.06
C GLY A 200 24.04 9.64 -10.26
N LEU A 201 22.97 9.33 -11.00
CA LEU A 201 21.69 8.90 -10.44
C LEU A 201 21.74 7.42 -10.02
N GLY A 202 21.12 7.12 -8.88
CA GLY A 202 21.05 5.76 -8.38
C GLY A 202 20.18 5.61 -7.14
N PHE A 203 20.46 4.54 -6.39
CA PHE A 203 19.66 4.16 -5.24
C PHE A 203 20.52 3.73 -4.05
N ARG A 204 20.12 4.13 -2.84
CA ARG A 204 20.50 3.41 -1.62
C ARG A 204 19.60 2.18 -1.50
N VAL A 205 20.18 0.99 -1.33
CA VAL A 205 19.47 -0.29 -1.41
C VAL A 205 19.43 -1.00 -0.07
N TYR A 206 18.22 -1.31 0.37
CA TYR A 206 17.93 -2.11 1.55
C TYR A 206 17.27 -3.43 1.16
N VAL A 207 17.51 -4.49 1.93
CA VAL A 207 17.03 -5.84 1.60
C VAL A 207 16.50 -6.57 2.83
N ALA A 208 15.71 -7.61 2.58
CA ALA A 208 15.25 -8.57 3.57
C ALA A 208 14.37 -7.97 4.69
N GLY A 209 13.67 -6.86 4.42
CA GLY A 209 12.62 -6.35 5.28
C GLY A 209 11.34 -7.19 5.21
N GLY A 210 10.47 -7.05 6.21
CA GLY A 210 9.15 -7.62 6.13
C GLY A 210 8.44 -7.75 7.45
N LEU A 211 7.14 -7.43 7.44
CA LEU A 211 6.26 -7.63 8.58
C LEU A 211 5.74 -9.08 8.70
N GLY A 212 4.84 -9.30 9.66
CA GLY A 212 4.22 -10.59 10.00
C GLY A 212 4.25 -10.81 11.51
N SER A 213 4.13 -12.07 11.95
CA SER A 213 4.24 -12.44 13.37
C SER A 213 5.61 -12.12 13.96
N THR A 214 6.64 -12.09 13.11
CA THR A 214 8.02 -11.79 13.48
C THR A 214 8.52 -10.69 12.54
N PRO A 215 8.31 -9.40 12.85
CA PRO A 215 8.70 -8.30 11.96
C PRO A 215 10.23 -8.17 11.83
N GLU A 216 10.67 -7.56 10.74
CA GLU A 216 12.07 -7.27 10.41
C GLU A 216 12.12 -5.97 9.60
N ILE A 217 12.99 -5.04 9.99
CA ILE A 217 13.33 -3.84 9.21
C ILE A 217 14.42 -4.21 8.21
N ALA A 218 14.36 -3.68 7.00
CA ALA A 218 15.30 -3.99 5.93
C ALA A 218 16.74 -3.53 6.29
N HIS A 219 17.72 -4.27 5.79
CA HIS A 219 19.14 -4.09 6.08
C HIS A 219 19.82 -3.40 4.92
N LEU A 220 20.68 -2.42 5.18
CA LEU A 220 21.49 -1.77 4.15
C LEU A 220 22.38 -2.80 3.47
N TRP A 221 22.26 -2.90 2.14
CA TRP A 221 23.11 -3.71 1.26
C TRP A 221 24.09 -2.82 0.49
N ARG A 222 23.59 -1.80 -0.20
CA ARG A 222 24.41 -0.86 -0.99
C ARG A 222 24.09 0.56 -0.57
N ASP A 223 25.11 1.33 -0.22
CA ASP A 223 24.94 2.76 0.06
C ASP A 223 24.59 3.54 -1.21
N PHE A 224 25.15 3.11 -2.34
CA PHE A 224 24.84 3.61 -3.68
C PHE A 224 24.88 2.46 -4.69
N LEU A 225 23.87 2.41 -5.57
CA LEU A 225 23.74 1.54 -6.72
C LEU A 225 23.38 2.42 -7.92
N PRO A 226 24.20 2.49 -8.98
CA PRO A 226 23.85 3.23 -10.19
C PRO A 226 22.50 2.78 -10.76
N GLU A 227 21.73 3.72 -11.31
CA GLU A 227 20.38 3.42 -11.81
C GLU A 227 20.36 2.32 -12.87
N GLY A 228 21.43 2.21 -13.68
CA GLY A 228 21.59 1.20 -14.73
C GLY A 228 21.53 -0.24 -14.20
N ASP A 229 21.90 -0.45 -12.93
CA ASP A 229 21.91 -1.76 -12.29
C ASP A 229 20.62 -2.07 -11.52
N VAL A 230 19.61 -1.19 -11.51
CA VAL A 230 18.41 -1.36 -10.67
C VAL A 230 17.66 -2.67 -10.95
N LEU A 231 17.57 -3.07 -12.23
CA LEU A 231 16.93 -4.33 -12.63
C LEU A 231 17.76 -5.53 -12.15
N LEU A 232 19.07 -5.50 -12.36
CA LEU A 232 20.00 -6.55 -11.94
C LEU A 232 20.02 -6.72 -10.42
N ALA A 233 19.98 -5.62 -9.66
CA ALA A 233 19.97 -5.68 -8.20
C ALA A 233 18.68 -6.35 -7.68
N CYS A 234 17.52 -6.03 -8.27
CA CYS A 234 16.28 -6.73 -7.94
C CYS A 234 16.33 -8.21 -8.32
N GLU A 235 16.89 -8.55 -9.48
CA GLU A 235 17.10 -9.95 -9.91
C GLU A 235 18.07 -10.70 -9.00
N ALA A 236 19.16 -10.08 -8.55
CA ALA A 236 20.15 -10.71 -7.69
C ALA A 236 19.51 -11.16 -6.37
N VAL A 237 18.75 -10.27 -5.73
CA VAL A 237 18.02 -10.60 -4.50
C VAL A 237 16.96 -11.68 -4.76
N LEU A 238 16.27 -11.61 -5.90
CA LEU A 238 15.25 -12.60 -6.29
C LEU A 238 15.89 -13.99 -6.56
N GLY A 239 17.03 -14.04 -7.24
CA GLY A 239 17.77 -15.25 -7.58
C GLY A 239 18.35 -15.94 -6.35
N VAL A 240 19.00 -15.19 -5.46
CA VAL A 240 19.47 -15.69 -4.16
C VAL A 240 18.29 -16.22 -3.34
N PHE A 241 17.18 -15.49 -3.28
CA PHE A 241 15.98 -15.96 -2.60
C PHE A 241 15.42 -17.24 -3.23
N PHE A 242 15.35 -17.31 -4.55
CA PHE A 242 14.80 -18.45 -5.28
C PHE A 242 15.59 -19.74 -5.04
N ARG A 243 16.93 -19.63 -5.06
CA ARG A 243 17.89 -20.72 -4.91
C ARG A 243 18.02 -21.20 -3.46
N ASP A 244 18.17 -20.26 -2.52
CA ASP A 244 18.59 -20.57 -1.16
C ASP A 244 17.44 -20.54 -0.14
N GLY A 245 16.26 -20.05 -0.53
CA GLY A 245 15.12 -19.84 0.36
C GLY A 245 14.39 -21.13 0.79
N GLU A 246 13.85 -21.09 2.01
CA GLU A 246 13.10 -22.20 2.62
C GLU A 246 11.75 -22.44 1.93
N ARG A 247 11.45 -23.69 1.55
CA ARG A 247 10.22 -24.07 0.82
C ARG A 247 9.30 -25.03 1.59
N LYS A 248 9.82 -25.76 2.57
CA LYS A 248 9.06 -26.72 3.39
C LYS A 248 8.27 -25.98 4.46
N ASN A 249 8.93 -25.13 5.25
CA ASN A 249 8.26 -24.41 6.32
C ASN A 249 7.79 -23.01 5.86
N ARG A 250 6.53 -22.92 5.42
CA ARG A 250 5.92 -21.66 4.95
C ARG A 250 5.98 -20.50 5.96
N LYS A 251 6.04 -20.78 7.27
CA LYS A 251 6.16 -19.75 8.33
C LYS A 251 7.57 -19.14 8.40
N LYS A 252 8.58 -19.85 7.87
CA LYS A 252 9.99 -19.44 7.83
C LYS A 252 10.52 -19.21 6.40
N ALA A 253 9.62 -19.09 5.41
CA ALA A 253 9.94 -19.05 3.97
C ALA A 253 10.18 -17.65 3.37
N ARG A 254 10.09 -16.56 4.15
CA ARG A 254 10.35 -15.19 3.66
C ARG A 254 11.85 -14.88 3.64
N LEU A 255 12.27 -13.94 2.79
CA LEU A 255 13.68 -13.53 2.62
C LEU A 255 14.37 -13.17 3.95
N LYS A 256 13.70 -12.44 4.84
CA LYS A 256 14.21 -12.14 6.19
C LYS A 256 14.69 -13.35 6.99
N PHE A 257 14.07 -14.51 6.81
CA PHE A 257 14.49 -15.73 7.51
C PHE A 257 15.70 -16.38 6.85
N LEU A 258 15.87 -16.20 5.53
CA LEU A 258 17.11 -16.59 4.84
C LEU A 258 18.28 -15.75 5.35
N LEU A 259 18.09 -14.42 5.48
CA LEU A 259 19.10 -13.53 6.09
C LEU A 259 19.46 -14.01 7.51
N ARG A 260 18.46 -14.28 8.37
CA ARG A 260 18.72 -14.79 9.74
C ARG A 260 19.44 -16.13 9.77
N LYS A 261 19.17 -17.02 8.80
CA LYS A 261 19.80 -18.34 8.71
C LYS A 261 21.26 -18.24 8.29
N LEU A 262 21.56 -17.38 7.33
CA LEU A 262 22.92 -17.23 6.79
C LEU A 262 23.81 -16.32 7.64
N GLY A 263 23.21 -15.37 8.36
CA GLY A 263 23.93 -14.23 8.92
C GLY A 263 24.03 -13.10 7.90
N ARG A 264 24.15 -11.86 8.38
CA ARG A 264 24.10 -10.67 7.53
C ARG A 264 25.26 -10.66 6.54
N GLU A 265 26.46 -10.94 7.00
CA GLU A 265 27.70 -10.88 6.22
C GLU A 265 27.65 -11.85 5.03
N VAL A 266 27.34 -13.13 5.30
CA VAL A 266 27.22 -14.18 4.28
C VAL A 266 26.08 -13.89 3.31
N PHE A 267 24.96 -13.36 3.81
CA PHE A 267 23.83 -13.00 2.95
C PHE A 267 24.21 -11.87 1.97
N MET A 268 24.83 -10.79 2.44
CA MET A 268 25.25 -9.68 1.58
C MET A 268 26.32 -10.11 0.58
N GLN A 269 27.29 -10.93 0.99
CA GLN A 269 28.29 -11.48 0.08
C GLN A 269 27.64 -12.26 -1.07
N ARG A 270 26.63 -13.10 -0.79
CA ARG A 270 25.90 -13.82 -1.84
C ARG A 270 25.15 -12.90 -2.79
N LEU A 271 24.64 -11.77 -2.31
CA LEU A 271 24.00 -10.77 -3.18
C LEU A 271 25.04 -10.10 -4.08
N ASP A 272 26.22 -9.80 -3.56
CA ASP A 272 27.31 -9.21 -4.33
C ASP A 272 27.81 -10.15 -5.43
N GLU A 273 28.06 -11.41 -5.09
CA GLU A 273 28.44 -12.46 -6.04
C GLU A 273 27.39 -12.65 -7.14
N GLU A 274 26.10 -12.67 -6.77
CA GLU A 274 25.01 -12.81 -7.72
C GLU A 274 24.88 -11.58 -8.64
N LEU A 275 25.02 -10.37 -8.10
CA LEU A 275 24.97 -9.13 -8.89
C LEU A 275 26.12 -9.08 -9.90
N GLU A 276 27.34 -9.40 -9.50
CA GLU A 276 28.49 -9.46 -10.42
C GLU A 276 28.30 -10.52 -11.51
N ARG A 277 27.80 -11.70 -11.14
CA ARG A 277 27.46 -12.75 -12.11
C ARG A 277 26.46 -12.25 -13.16
N LEU A 278 25.39 -11.58 -12.71
CA LEU A 278 24.36 -11.04 -13.61
C LEU A 278 24.88 -9.89 -14.49
N ARG A 279 25.76 -9.02 -13.96
CA ARG A 279 26.43 -7.98 -14.75
C ARG A 279 27.25 -8.58 -15.89
N LEU A 280 28.00 -9.66 -15.62
CA LEU A 280 28.80 -10.35 -16.63
C LEU A 280 27.94 -11.08 -17.67
N GLU A 281 26.85 -11.72 -17.26
CA GLU A 281 26.02 -12.53 -18.15
C GLU A 281 25.05 -11.69 -19.01
N GLN A 282 24.48 -10.63 -18.44
CA GLN A 282 23.36 -9.90 -19.07
C GLN A 282 23.36 -8.39 -18.79
N GLY A 283 24.49 -7.80 -18.38
CA GLY A 283 24.55 -6.36 -18.06
C GLY A 283 24.07 -5.46 -19.20
N ARG A 284 24.55 -5.71 -20.43
CA ARG A 284 24.16 -4.93 -21.62
C ARG A 284 22.66 -5.03 -21.93
N SER A 285 22.10 -6.24 -21.94
CA SER A 285 20.68 -6.43 -22.24
C SER A 285 19.78 -5.86 -21.14
N SER A 286 20.23 -5.88 -19.88
CA SER A 286 19.52 -5.25 -18.76
C SER A 286 19.49 -3.73 -18.88
N GLU A 287 20.61 -3.10 -19.26
CA GLU A 287 20.68 -1.66 -19.50
C GLU A 287 19.78 -1.23 -20.68
N GLU A 288 19.80 -2.00 -21.78
CA GLU A 288 18.91 -1.78 -22.93
C GLU A 288 17.43 -1.94 -22.54
N ALA A 289 17.10 -2.95 -21.72
CA ALA A 289 15.76 -3.15 -21.22
C ALA A 289 15.30 -1.99 -20.33
N LEU A 290 16.15 -1.53 -19.41
CA LEU A 290 15.86 -0.37 -18.57
C LEU A 290 15.61 0.87 -19.42
N ARG A 291 16.51 1.20 -20.36
CA ARG A 291 16.36 2.35 -21.26
C ARG A 291 15.04 2.27 -22.03
N ARG A 292 14.67 1.09 -22.52
CA ARG A 292 13.38 0.87 -23.20
C ARG A 292 12.20 1.14 -22.27
N TYR A 293 12.18 0.56 -21.06
CA TYR A 293 11.08 0.76 -20.11
C TYR A 293 10.93 2.22 -19.67
N LEU A 294 12.04 2.90 -19.38
CA LEU A 294 12.03 4.33 -19.06
C LEU A 294 11.52 5.14 -20.26
N GLY A 295 11.94 4.77 -21.48
CA GLY A 295 11.49 5.38 -22.73
C GLY A 295 10.05 5.06 -23.14
N GLU A 296 9.40 4.04 -22.55
CA GLU A 296 7.99 3.71 -22.72
C GLU A 296 7.08 4.45 -21.72
N TYR A 297 7.63 4.88 -20.57
CA TYR A 297 6.88 5.61 -19.56
C TYR A 297 6.41 6.97 -20.10
N ARG A 298 5.11 7.25 -19.96
CA ARG A 298 4.49 8.53 -20.34
C ARG A 298 3.67 9.04 -19.17
N GLU A 299 3.96 10.26 -18.74
CA GLU A 299 3.11 11.04 -17.85
C GLU A 299 2.32 12.03 -18.70
N ASN A 300 1.02 12.15 -18.44
CA ASN A 300 0.17 13.10 -19.14
C ASN A 300 0.54 14.53 -18.76
N GLU A 301 0.47 15.45 -19.73
CA GLU A 301 0.70 16.87 -19.49
C GLU A 301 -0.30 17.43 -18.47
N PRO A 302 0.16 18.31 -17.56
CA PRO A 302 -0.73 18.98 -16.63
C PRO A 302 -1.65 19.97 -17.36
N PRO A 303 -2.88 20.20 -16.87
CA PRO A 303 -3.74 21.26 -17.38
C PRO A 303 -3.11 22.63 -17.11
N PRO A 304 -3.46 23.71 -17.84
CA PRO A 304 -2.88 25.03 -17.61
C PRO A 304 -2.99 25.47 -16.14
N ALA A 305 -1.86 25.95 -15.58
CA ALA A 305 -1.82 26.48 -14.23
C ALA A 305 -2.80 27.65 -14.09
N HIS A 306 -3.44 27.74 -12.93
CA HIS A 306 -4.37 28.82 -12.59
C HIS A 306 -3.99 29.35 -11.21
N PRO A 307 -2.94 30.17 -11.09
CA PRO A 307 -2.47 30.68 -9.81
C PRO A 307 -3.54 31.60 -9.18
N GLY A 308 -3.72 31.49 -7.87
CA GLY A 308 -4.70 32.30 -7.11
C GLY A 308 -6.17 31.89 -7.30
N GLY A 309 -7.05 32.43 -6.45
CA GLY A 309 -8.51 32.20 -6.49
C GLY A 309 -9.02 30.96 -5.73
N GLY A 310 -8.12 30.09 -5.26
CA GLY A 310 -8.47 28.86 -4.52
C GLY A 310 -8.79 29.02 -3.04
N ASP A 311 -8.99 30.24 -2.54
CA ASP A 311 -9.26 30.54 -1.11
C ASP A 311 -10.67 31.09 -0.86
N ALA A 312 -11.39 31.48 -1.91
CA ALA A 312 -12.57 32.35 -1.80
C ALA A 312 -13.91 31.60 -1.63
N LEU A 313 -13.97 30.52 -0.83
CA LEU A 313 -15.26 29.91 -0.45
C LEU A 313 -15.82 30.50 0.86
N GLY A 314 -14.95 30.94 1.78
CA GLY A 314 -15.36 31.38 3.12
C GLY A 314 -15.96 30.28 4.01
N ASP A 315 -15.87 29.02 3.57
CA ASP A 315 -16.43 27.84 4.25
C ASP A 315 -15.37 27.15 5.12
N ALA A 316 -15.73 26.88 6.38
CA ALA A 316 -14.84 26.22 7.34
C ALA A 316 -14.51 24.78 6.94
N GLY A 317 -15.46 24.07 6.29
CA GLY A 317 -15.25 22.71 5.79
C GLY A 317 -14.16 22.65 4.73
N PHE A 318 -14.22 23.54 3.74
CA PHE A 318 -13.19 23.69 2.71
C PHE A 318 -11.85 24.13 3.29
N ALA A 319 -11.83 25.08 4.23
CA ALA A 319 -10.58 25.52 4.86
C ALA A 319 -9.86 24.37 5.57
N ARG A 320 -10.61 23.53 6.30
CA ARG A 320 -10.08 22.31 6.92
C ARG A 320 -9.60 21.32 5.85
N TRP A 321 -10.43 21.00 4.87
CA TRP A 321 -10.09 20.06 3.80
C TRP A 321 -8.85 20.50 3.01
N LYS A 322 -8.76 21.76 2.59
CA LYS A 322 -7.59 22.29 1.88
C LYS A 322 -6.31 22.14 2.69
N ARG A 323 -6.37 22.41 4.01
CA ARG A 323 -5.21 22.29 4.90
C ARG A 323 -4.71 20.86 5.04
N THR A 324 -5.60 19.88 5.09
CA THR A 324 -5.25 18.48 5.38
C THR A 324 -5.12 17.61 4.13
N ASN A 325 -5.79 17.97 3.05
CA ASN A 325 -5.88 17.14 1.85
C ASN A 325 -5.17 17.77 0.66
N ALA A 326 -4.80 19.06 0.69
CA ALA A 326 -4.12 19.72 -0.44
C ALA A 326 -2.71 20.21 -0.08
N LEU A 327 -1.70 19.63 -0.71
CA LEU A 327 -0.28 19.96 -0.53
C LEU A 327 0.25 20.71 -1.77
N ALA A 328 1.04 21.77 -1.57
CA ALA A 328 1.72 22.44 -2.67
C ALA A 328 2.72 21.49 -3.37
N GLN A 329 2.78 21.54 -4.68
CA GLN A 329 3.80 20.83 -5.45
C GLN A 329 5.01 21.73 -5.72
N ARG A 330 6.14 21.13 -6.11
CA ARG A 330 7.30 21.88 -6.60
C ARG A 330 7.01 22.65 -7.90
N GLN A 331 6.04 22.17 -8.69
CA GLN A 331 5.56 22.85 -9.87
C GLN A 331 4.65 24.02 -9.46
N ALA A 332 5.09 25.25 -9.74
CA ALA A 332 4.38 26.47 -9.36
C ALA A 332 2.92 26.48 -9.87
N GLY A 333 2.00 26.90 -8.99
CA GLY A 333 0.56 27.02 -9.32
C GLY A 333 -0.24 25.71 -9.24
N TYR A 334 0.39 24.60 -8.83
CA TYR A 334 -0.29 23.31 -8.66
C TYR A 334 -0.24 22.79 -7.21
N ARG A 335 -1.25 21.99 -6.88
CA ARG A 335 -1.33 21.21 -5.65
C ARG A 335 -1.61 19.75 -5.93
N VAL A 336 -1.07 18.91 -5.06
CA VAL A 336 -1.51 17.53 -4.89
C VAL A 336 -2.77 17.55 -4.04
N VAL A 337 -3.74 16.71 -4.36
CA VAL A 337 -4.96 16.51 -3.56
C VAL A 337 -5.10 15.05 -3.18
N THR A 338 -5.11 14.75 -1.88
CA THR A 338 -5.41 13.42 -1.35
C THR A 338 -6.92 13.29 -1.14
N VAL A 339 -7.52 12.38 -1.88
CA VAL A 339 -8.92 11.96 -1.69
C VAL A 339 -8.93 10.82 -0.68
N LYS A 340 -9.42 11.14 0.53
CA LYS A 340 -9.51 10.20 1.64
C LYS A 340 -10.60 9.15 1.37
N LEU A 341 -10.25 7.88 1.53
CA LEU A 341 -11.16 6.75 1.41
C LEU A 341 -11.30 6.09 2.79
N PRO A 342 -12.44 6.26 3.47
CA PRO A 342 -12.70 5.59 4.74
C PRO A 342 -12.39 4.10 4.70
N LEU A 343 -11.36 3.67 5.43
CA LEU A 343 -10.88 2.29 5.51
C LEU A 343 -10.48 1.67 4.16
N GLY A 344 -10.25 2.50 3.13
CA GLY A 344 -9.80 2.10 1.81
C GLY A 344 -10.90 1.72 0.81
N ASP A 345 -12.18 1.80 1.17
CA ASP A 345 -13.28 1.41 0.29
C ASP A 345 -13.73 2.57 -0.61
N ILE A 346 -14.09 2.23 -1.85
CA ILE A 346 -14.62 3.15 -2.85
C ILE A 346 -15.66 2.44 -3.73
N THR A 347 -16.74 3.13 -4.09
CA THR A 347 -17.80 2.56 -4.94
C THR A 347 -17.46 2.65 -6.43
N GLY A 348 -18.15 1.86 -7.27
CA GLY A 348 -18.02 1.98 -8.73
C GLY A 348 -18.43 3.37 -9.25
N GLU A 349 -19.48 3.97 -8.72
CA GLU A 349 -19.88 5.36 -9.03
C GLU A 349 -18.77 6.36 -8.67
N GLN A 350 -18.20 6.23 -7.48
CA GLN A 350 -17.09 7.08 -7.03
C GLN A 350 -15.85 6.90 -7.90
N LEU A 351 -15.52 5.68 -8.33
CA LEU A 351 -14.42 5.42 -9.26
C LEU A 351 -14.61 6.13 -10.60
N ARG A 352 -15.81 6.06 -11.20
CA ARG A 352 -16.11 6.81 -12.44
C ARG A 352 -15.98 8.31 -12.21
N ARG A 353 -16.52 8.83 -11.11
CA ARG A 353 -16.42 10.26 -10.83
C ARG A 353 -14.97 10.70 -10.63
N VAL A 354 -14.15 9.93 -9.94
CA VAL A 354 -12.71 10.21 -9.79
C VAL A 354 -12.00 10.19 -11.15
N ALA A 355 -12.38 9.30 -12.08
CA ALA A 355 -11.84 9.31 -13.44
C ALA A 355 -12.14 10.62 -14.17
N GLU A 356 -13.39 11.10 -14.11
CA GLU A 356 -13.80 12.38 -14.68
C GLU A 356 -13.05 13.56 -14.04
N LEU A 357 -13.04 13.63 -12.71
CA LEU A 357 -12.36 14.68 -11.95
C LEU A 357 -10.87 14.71 -12.22
N SER A 358 -10.23 13.55 -12.42
CA SER A 358 -8.81 13.49 -12.74
C SER A 358 -8.49 14.18 -14.07
N ARG A 359 -9.38 14.05 -15.08
CA ARG A 359 -9.24 14.71 -16.39
C ARG A 359 -9.60 16.19 -16.35
N GLU A 360 -10.63 16.55 -15.58
CA GLU A 360 -11.12 17.93 -15.48
C GLU A 360 -10.18 18.82 -14.68
N PHE A 361 -9.63 18.30 -13.58
CA PHE A 361 -8.89 19.09 -12.60
C PHE A 361 -7.40 18.76 -12.51
N GLY A 362 -6.94 17.65 -13.08
CA GLY A 362 -5.54 17.24 -13.07
C GLY A 362 -5.09 16.76 -14.45
N ASN A 363 -4.09 15.90 -14.50
CA ASN A 363 -3.55 15.36 -15.75
C ASN A 363 -4.22 14.05 -16.21
N GLY A 364 -5.43 13.73 -15.74
CA GLY A 364 -6.13 12.48 -16.09
C GLY A 364 -5.56 11.23 -15.43
N GLU A 365 -4.74 11.38 -14.39
CA GLU A 365 -4.13 10.29 -13.63
C GLU A 365 -4.43 10.39 -12.14
N VAL A 366 -4.43 9.22 -11.49
CA VAL A 366 -4.62 9.07 -10.05
C VAL A 366 -3.57 8.10 -9.51
N ARG A 367 -3.14 8.34 -8.27
CA ARG A 367 -2.28 7.40 -7.54
C ARG A 367 -3.00 6.82 -6.33
N THR A 368 -3.00 5.51 -6.18
CA THR A 368 -3.37 4.84 -4.93
C THR A 368 -2.21 4.94 -3.92
N THR A 369 -2.52 4.98 -2.63
CA THR A 369 -1.51 5.13 -1.56
C THR A 369 -1.41 3.89 -0.67
N ASN A 370 -0.28 3.74 0.03
CA ASN A 370 -0.14 2.73 1.10
C ASN A 370 -1.02 3.03 2.32
N GLY A 371 -1.49 4.27 2.45
CA GLY A 371 -2.52 4.69 3.41
C GLY A 371 -3.96 4.39 2.93
N GLN A 372 -4.12 3.65 1.83
CA GLN A 372 -5.42 3.25 1.27
C GLN A 372 -6.27 4.40 0.70
N ASN A 373 -5.62 5.52 0.34
CA ASN A 373 -6.28 6.69 -0.25
C ASN A 373 -5.98 6.81 -1.76
N LEU A 374 -6.56 7.83 -2.39
CA LEU A 374 -6.23 8.25 -3.75
C LEU A 374 -5.57 9.62 -3.76
N VAL A 375 -4.79 9.91 -4.79
CA VAL A 375 -4.08 11.18 -4.98
C VAL A 375 -4.28 11.67 -6.41
N LEU A 376 -4.75 12.92 -6.53
CA LEU A 376 -4.75 13.70 -7.76
C LEU A 376 -3.52 14.59 -7.78
N ARG A 377 -2.74 14.52 -8.87
CA ARG A 377 -1.60 15.41 -9.09
C ARG A 377 -1.98 16.50 -10.09
N TYR A 378 -1.12 17.50 -10.16
CA TYR A 378 -1.25 18.68 -11.01
C TYR A 378 -2.61 19.39 -10.94
N VAL A 379 -3.20 19.53 -9.74
CA VAL A 379 -4.45 20.29 -9.57
C VAL A 379 -4.14 21.79 -9.52
N PRO A 380 -4.62 22.62 -10.46
CA PRO A 380 -4.39 24.06 -10.42
C PRO A 380 -4.97 24.69 -9.16
N GLU A 381 -4.25 25.61 -8.52
CA GLU A 381 -4.66 26.23 -7.26
C GLU A 381 -6.05 26.90 -7.32
N GLY A 382 -6.34 27.62 -8.40
CA GLY A 382 -7.63 28.26 -8.64
C GLY A 382 -8.80 27.30 -8.84
N LYS A 383 -8.54 25.99 -8.96
CA LYS A 383 -9.57 24.96 -9.16
C LYS A 383 -9.89 24.13 -7.92
N LEU A 384 -9.25 24.41 -6.78
CA LEU A 384 -9.49 23.68 -5.53
C LEU A 384 -10.95 23.78 -5.05
N VAL A 385 -11.57 24.95 -5.14
CA VAL A 385 -12.98 25.13 -4.70
C VAL A 385 -13.96 24.34 -5.59
N PRO A 386 -13.92 24.44 -6.94
CA PRO A 386 -14.70 23.58 -7.81
C PRO A 386 -14.48 22.08 -7.57
N LEU A 387 -13.23 21.64 -7.44
CA LEU A 387 -12.90 20.24 -7.16
C LEU A 387 -13.49 19.78 -5.83
N TYR A 388 -13.33 20.56 -4.76
CA TYR A 388 -13.90 20.26 -3.45
C TYR A 388 -15.42 20.08 -3.52
N ARG A 389 -16.14 21.02 -4.16
CA ARG A 389 -17.59 20.92 -4.36
C ARG A 389 -17.98 19.66 -5.13
N ALA A 390 -17.21 19.30 -6.15
CA ALA A 390 -17.47 18.09 -6.93
C ALA A 390 -17.23 16.81 -6.10
N LEU A 391 -16.22 16.79 -5.23
CA LEU A 391 -15.99 15.70 -4.28
C LEU A 391 -17.09 15.60 -3.22
N VAL A 392 -17.63 16.72 -2.74
CA VAL A 392 -18.77 16.74 -1.79
C VAL A 392 -19.97 16.01 -2.38
N LEU A 393 -20.28 16.23 -3.65
CA LEU A 393 -21.44 15.62 -4.32
C LEU A 393 -21.39 14.08 -4.37
N VAL A 394 -20.20 13.49 -4.30
CA VAL A 394 -20.00 12.03 -4.31
C VAL A 394 -19.47 11.47 -2.99
N GLY A 395 -19.48 12.28 -1.92
CA GLY A 395 -19.06 11.86 -0.59
C GLY A 395 -17.56 11.57 -0.45
N LEU A 396 -16.71 12.22 -1.25
CA LEU A 396 -15.25 12.04 -1.27
C LEU A 396 -14.46 13.27 -0.75
N SER A 397 -15.15 14.18 -0.06
CA SER A 397 -14.58 15.43 0.46
C SER A 397 -14.18 15.36 1.93
N GLU A 398 -14.07 14.17 2.52
CA GLU A 398 -13.73 14.04 3.94
C GLU A 398 -12.32 14.63 4.21
N PRO A 399 -12.19 15.53 5.20
CA PRO A 399 -10.90 16.11 5.55
C PRO A 399 -10.02 15.13 6.35
N ASP A 400 -8.88 15.65 6.83
CA ASP A 400 -7.97 14.98 7.77
C ASP A 400 -7.20 13.79 7.19
N ALA A 401 -6.88 13.84 5.89
CA ALA A 401 -5.98 12.86 5.28
C ALA A 401 -4.62 12.83 6.00
N GLY A 402 -4.12 11.64 6.33
CA GLY A 402 -2.87 11.43 7.07
C GLY A 402 -2.92 11.75 8.58
N LEU A 403 -4.07 12.17 9.12
CA LEU A 403 -4.25 12.42 10.55
C LEU A 403 -4.88 11.21 11.26
N ILE A 404 -5.07 11.32 12.58
CA ILE A 404 -5.50 10.21 13.44
C ILE A 404 -6.85 9.55 13.03
N THR A 405 -7.72 10.23 12.28
CA THR A 405 -9.00 9.68 11.78
C THR A 405 -8.87 9.02 10.40
N ASP A 406 -7.69 9.07 9.77
CA ASP A 406 -7.36 8.39 8.52
C ASP A 406 -6.79 6.99 8.81
N VAL A 407 -7.67 6.13 9.35
CA VAL A 407 -7.30 4.82 9.86
C VAL A 407 -7.08 3.83 8.72
N VAL A 408 -5.91 3.20 8.71
CA VAL A 408 -5.58 2.10 7.79
C VAL A 408 -5.98 0.77 8.42
N SER A 409 -6.69 -0.07 7.67
CA SER A 409 -7.13 -1.37 8.14
C SER A 409 -7.00 -2.44 7.06
N CYS A 410 -6.64 -3.66 7.47
CA CYS A 410 -6.80 -4.79 6.57
C CYS A 410 -8.28 -5.22 6.50
N PRO A 411 -8.67 -5.99 5.47
CA PRO A 411 -10.02 -6.53 5.32
C PRO A 411 -10.61 -7.29 6.51
N GLY A 412 -9.80 -7.81 7.43
CA GLY A 412 -10.30 -8.52 8.62
C GLY A 412 -11.27 -9.67 8.29
N LEU A 413 -12.11 -10.01 9.26
CA LEU A 413 -13.19 -11.00 9.09
C LEU A 413 -14.34 -10.51 8.19
N ASP A 414 -14.28 -9.29 7.64
CA ASP A 414 -15.24 -8.84 6.64
C ASP A 414 -15.06 -9.63 5.34
N TYR A 415 -13.82 -9.97 4.96
CA TYR A 415 -13.53 -10.74 3.74
C TYR A 415 -12.50 -11.88 3.90
N CYS A 416 -11.56 -11.80 4.84
CA CYS A 416 -10.35 -12.63 4.87
C CYS A 416 -10.53 -13.92 5.69
N SER A 417 -10.32 -15.08 5.04
CA SER A 417 -10.34 -16.41 5.69
C SER A 417 -9.20 -16.67 6.69
N LEU A 418 -8.21 -15.78 6.78
CA LEU A 418 -7.09 -15.87 7.74
C LEU A 418 -7.22 -14.88 8.90
N ALA A 419 -8.27 -14.06 8.91
CA ALA A 419 -8.47 -13.07 9.97
C ALA A 419 -8.98 -13.73 11.25
N ILE A 420 -8.70 -13.08 12.37
CA ILE A 420 -9.15 -13.49 13.70
C ILE A 420 -10.24 -12.52 14.19
N THR A 421 -10.14 -11.24 13.82
CA THR A 421 -11.10 -10.19 14.22
C THR A 421 -11.56 -9.34 13.02
N LYS A 422 -12.65 -8.58 13.21
CA LYS A 422 -13.19 -7.61 12.23
C LYS A 422 -12.46 -6.26 12.30
N SER A 423 -11.27 -6.18 11.70
CA SER A 423 -10.44 -4.98 11.80
C SER A 423 -11.04 -3.73 11.16
N MET A 424 -11.90 -3.86 10.13
CA MET A 424 -12.57 -2.70 9.54
C MET A 424 -13.62 -2.13 10.51
N GLY A 425 -14.39 -3.00 11.18
CA GLY A 425 -15.35 -2.59 12.21
C GLY A 425 -14.71 -1.78 13.35
N VAL A 426 -13.52 -2.19 13.82
CA VAL A 426 -12.79 -1.44 14.86
C VAL A 426 -12.25 -0.11 14.32
N GLY A 427 -11.75 -0.11 13.08
CA GLY A 427 -11.34 1.12 12.42
C GLY A 427 -12.48 2.13 12.34
N ALA A 428 -13.68 1.70 11.97
CA ALA A 428 -14.88 2.55 11.94
C ALA A 428 -15.19 3.14 13.32
N LYS A 429 -15.21 2.31 14.38
CA LYS A 429 -15.44 2.76 15.76
C LYS A 429 -14.41 3.80 16.23
N ILE A 430 -13.13 3.60 15.89
CA ILE A 430 -12.05 4.55 16.22
C ILE A 430 -12.28 5.88 15.51
N ARG A 431 -12.57 5.85 14.21
CA ARG A 431 -12.86 7.05 13.42
C ARG A 431 -14.03 7.83 13.99
N GLU A 432 -15.15 7.15 14.28
CA GLU A 432 -16.34 7.77 14.87
C GLU A 432 -16.06 8.37 16.25
N HIS A 433 -15.29 7.68 17.09
CA HIS A 433 -14.97 8.16 18.43
C HIS A 433 -14.06 9.40 18.43
N LEU A 434 -13.11 9.47 17.49
CA LEU A 434 -12.14 10.55 17.36
C LEU A 434 -12.63 11.72 16.49
N ALA A 435 -13.67 11.49 15.67
CA ALA A 435 -14.25 12.53 14.85
C ALA A 435 -14.73 13.71 15.72
N PRO A 436 -14.46 14.96 15.33
CA PRO A 436 -14.95 16.13 16.06
C PRO A 436 -16.48 16.10 16.17
N ARG A 437 -17.02 16.32 17.37
CA ARG A 437 -18.47 16.33 17.64
C ARG A 437 -19.00 17.77 17.78
N GLY A 438 -19.99 18.18 17.00
CA GLY A 438 -20.71 19.45 17.20
C GLY A 438 -19.83 20.72 17.08
N SER A 439 -20.28 21.82 17.69
CA SER A 439 -19.59 23.13 17.72
C SER A 439 -18.36 23.16 18.66
N ILE A 440 -17.46 22.19 18.53
CA ILE A 440 -16.14 22.25 19.16
C ILE A 440 -15.34 23.36 18.47
N SER A 441 -14.73 24.25 19.25
CA SER A 441 -13.85 25.28 18.70
C SER A 441 -12.67 24.60 18.01
N GLU A 442 -12.12 25.17 16.92
CA GLU A 442 -10.95 24.52 16.28
C GLU A 442 -9.74 24.38 17.23
N ALA A 443 -9.70 25.11 18.36
CA ALA A 443 -8.64 25.02 19.36
C ALA A 443 -8.72 23.74 20.20
N ASP A 444 -9.92 23.17 20.37
CA ASP A 444 -10.17 21.96 21.15
C ASP A 444 -10.23 20.69 20.28
N ASP A 445 -9.98 20.83 18.96
CA ASP A 445 -9.97 19.73 18.01
C ASP A 445 -8.68 18.90 18.14
N LEU A 446 -8.81 17.73 18.79
CA LEU A 446 -7.72 16.75 18.95
C LEU A 446 -7.09 16.36 17.61
N VAL A 447 -7.89 16.21 16.55
CA VAL A 447 -7.41 15.77 15.22
C VAL A 447 -6.50 16.83 14.63
N ARG A 448 -6.85 18.11 14.81
CA ARG A 448 -5.99 19.23 14.41
C ARG A 448 -4.75 19.31 15.29
N ALA A 449 -4.92 19.26 16.61
CA ALA A 449 -3.84 19.48 17.56
C ALA A 449 -2.74 18.42 17.44
N ILE A 450 -3.11 17.16 17.18
CA ILE A 450 -2.15 16.06 17.13
C ILE A 450 -1.24 16.10 15.90
N GLY A 451 -1.75 16.57 14.76
CA GLY A 451 -1.03 16.58 13.49
C GLY A 451 -0.99 15.20 12.82
N LEU A 452 0.00 14.97 11.96
CA LEU A 452 0.20 13.68 11.29
C LEU A 452 0.31 12.56 12.33
N PHE A 453 -0.52 11.54 12.19
CA PHE A 453 -0.62 10.46 13.16
C PHE A 453 -1.27 9.23 12.53
N GLU A 454 -0.52 8.14 12.39
CA GLU A 454 -0.99 6.93 11.73
C GLU A 454 -1.56 5.91 12.72
N ILE A 455 -2.81 5.52 12.51
CA ILE A 455 -3.40 4.32 13.15
C ILE A 455 -3.49 3.20 12.13
N LYS A 456 -2.91 2.04 12.46
CA LYS A 456 -2.86 0.87 11.58
C LYS A 456 -3.36 -0.39 12.26
N ILE A 457 -4.39 -1.02 11.68
CA ILE A 457 -5.10 -2.15 12.29
C ILE A 457 -4.93 -3.41 11.43
N SER A 458 -4.64 -4.54 12.07
CA SER A 458 -4.72 -5.86 11.43
C SER A 458 -5.54 -6.82 12.25
N GLY A 459 -6.49 -7.50 11.60
CA GLY A 459 -7.33 -8.51 12.25
C GLY A 459 -6.61 -9.82 12.61
N CYS A 460 -5.31 -9.96 12.31
CA CYS A 460 -4.48 -11.09 12.75
C CYS A 460 -2.96 -10.75 12.69
N PRO A 461 -2.08 -11.62 13.23
CA PRO A 461 -0.63 -11.39 13.26
C PRO A 461 0.07 -11.28 11.90
N ASN A 462 -0.61 -11.53 10.77
CA ASN A 462 -0.02 -11.39 9.44
C ASN A 462 0.39 -9.95 9.08
N SER A 463 -0.14 -8.96 9.81
CA SER A 463 0.22 -7.53 9.67
C SER A 463 -0.03 -6.98 8.26
N CYS A 464 -1.15 -7.37 7.62
CA CYS A 464 -1.53 -6.83 6.31
C CYS A 464 -1.88 -5.33 6.38
N GLY A 465 -2.43 -4.87 7.50
CA GLY A 465 -2.64 -3.45 7.78
C GLY A 465 -1.40 -2.76 8.34
N GLN A 466 -0.27 -3.48 8.49
CA GLN A 466 1.04 -2.91 8.85
C GLN A 466 1.16 -2.30 10.26
N HIS A 467 0.43 -2.85 11.23
CA HIS A 467 0.38 -2.40 12.63
C HIS A 467 1.73 -2.30 13.38
N HIS A 468 2.84 -2.79 12.82
CA HIS A 468 4.14 -2.68 13.49
C HIS A 468 4.81 -1.33 13.27
N VAL A 469 4.45 -0.63 12.18
CA VAL A 469 5.10 0.59 11.69
C VAL A 469 4.08 1.73 11.59
N ALA A 470 3.48 2.05 12.72
CA ALA A 470 2.50 3.11 12.89
C ALA A 470 2.71 3.80 14.23
N ASP A 471 2.21 5.02 14.37
CA ASP A 471 2.16 5.70 15.66
C ASP A 471 1.39 4.85 16.66
N ILE A 472 0.18 4.38 16.30
CA ILE A 472 -0.53 3.34 17.06
C ILE A 472 -0.91 2.17 16.14
N GLY A 473 -0.44 0.99 16.52
CA GLY A 473 -0.66 -0.26 15.82
C GLY A 473 -1.57 -1.22 16.60
N LEU A 474 -2.55 -1.83 15.93
CA LEU A 474 -3.48 -2.78 16.53
C LEU A 474 -3.38 -4.15 15.86
N THR A 475 -3.25 -5.21 16.67
CA THR A 475 -3.30 -6.60 16.23
C THR A 475 -4.44 -7.34 16.91
N GLY A 476 -5.37 -7.91 16.14
CA GLY A 476 -6.49 -8.70 16.65
C GLY A 476 -6.09 -10.09 17.15
N LEU A 477 -6.74 -10.51 18.23
CA LEU A 477 -6.62 -11.82 18.86
C LEU A 477 -7.97 -12.22 19.50
N MET A 478 -8.19 -13.53 19.70
CA MET A 478 -9.29 -14.05 20.53
C MET A 478 -8.76 -14.39 21.91
N ILE A 479 -9.53 -14.05 22.94
CA ILE A 479 -9.22 -14.38 24.32
C ILE A 479 -10.47 -14.95 24.98
N LYS A 480 -10.30 -16.02 25.76
CA LYS A 480 -11.37 -16.56 26.61
C LYS A 480 -11.49 -15.71 27.87
N ASP A 481 -12.68 -15.17 28.10
CA ASP A 481 -13.00 -14.50 29.35
C ASP A 481 -13.13 -15.50 30.52
N GLN A 482 -13.44 -14.98 31.71
CA GLN A 482 -13.60 -15.79 32.93
C GLN A 482 -14.76 -16.80 32.84
N GLU A 483 -15.73 -16.55 31.95
CA GLU A 483 -16.88 -17.42 31.69
C GLU A 483 -16.56 -18.47 30.60
N GLY A 484 -15.35 -18.45 30.03
CA GLY A 484 -14.89 -19.35 28.97
C GLY A 484 -15.35 -18.93 27.56
N THR A 485 -15.99 -17.77 27.40
CA THR A 485 -16.44 -17.25 26.11
C THR A 485 -15.30 -16.56 25.38
N GLU A 486 -15.06 -16.93 24.12
CA GLU A 486 -14.05 -16.27 23.30
C GLU A 486 -14.54 -14.90 22.82
N ARG A 487 -13.79 -13.84 23.15
CA ARG A 487 -14.08 -12.46 22.75
C ARG A 487 -12.90 -11.84 21.99
N PRO A 488 -13.17 -10.90 21.06
CA PRO A 488 -12.12 -10.21 20.32
C PRO A 488 -11.42 -9.16 21.20
N TYR A 489 -10.10 -9.24 21.24
CA TYR A 489 -9.21 -8.27 21.88
C TYR A 489 -8.15 -7.79 20.89
N TYR A 490 -7.51 -6.68 21.24
CA TYR A 490 -6.41 -6.10 20.49
C TYR A 490 -5.17 -5.92 21.35
N SER A 491 -4.02 -6.31 20.79
CA SER A 491 -2.70 -5.95 21.29
C SER A 491 -2.28 -4.66 20.62
N LEU A 492 -1.94 -3.66 21.41
CA LEU A 492 -1.50 -2.36 20.92
C LEU A 492 0.02 -2.25 20.88
N ARG A 493 0.52 -1.50 19.90
CA ARG A 493 1.90 -1.04 19.79
C ARG A 493 1.93 0.47 19.60
N VAL A 494 2.98 1.12 20.08
CA VAL A 494 3.14 2.59 20.01
C VAL A 494 4.54 2.98 19.52
N GLY A 495 4.64 4.10 18.81
CA GLY A 495 5.92 4.71 18.40
C GLY A 495 6.67 3.95 17.31
N GLY A 496 5.95 3.22 16.45
CA GLY A 496 6.52 2.63 15.24
C GLY A 496 6.51 3.60 14.06
N GLY A 497 7.12 3.21 12.94
CA GLY A 497 6.95 3.92 11.67
C GLY A 497 8.00 3.53 10.63
N CYS A 498 7.82 4.06 9.42
CA CYS A 498 8.76 3.94 8.32
C CYS A 498 9.65 5.20 8.22
N GLY A 499 10.52 5.25 7.21
CA GLY A 499 11.59 6.26 7.08
C GLY A 499 12.97 5.60 7.14
N LEU A 500 14.06 6.34 6.88
CA LEU A 500 15.41 5.79 7.09
C LEU A 500 15.67 5.39 8.55
N ASP A 501 14.95 5.98 9.48
CA ASP A 501 14.92 5.68 10.92
C ASP A 501 13.81 4.67 11.30
N ALA A 502 13.34 3.88 10.34
CA ALA A 502 12.23 2.94 10.52
C ALA A 502 12.38 2.05 11.76
N ARG A 503 11.28 1.90 12.49
CA ARG A 503 11.25 1.17 13.75
C ARG A 503 9.95 0.41 13.95
N ILE A 504 10.06 -0.75 14.59
CA ILE A 504 8.93 -1.52 15.11
C ILE A 504 8.46 -0.92 16.43
N GLY A 505 7.18 -0.57 16.53
CA GLY A 505 6.59 0.03 17.73
C GLY A 505 6.62 -0.89 18.95
N ASP A 506 6.73 -0.28 20.14
CA ASP A 506 6.80 -0.96 21.42
C ASP A 506 5.42 -1.49 21.81
N ARG A 507 5.37 -2.73 22.29
CA ARG A 507 4.10 -3.38 22.66
C ARG A 507 3.67 -2.89 24.04
N LEU A 508 2.44 -2.40 24.16
CA LEU A 508 1.83 -2.08 25.44
C LEU A 508 1.63 -3.37 26.26
N ASP A 509 1.76 -3.26 27.58
CA ASP A 509 1.58 -4.39 28.48
C ASP A 509 0.08 -4.62 28.78
N GLY A 510 -0.47 -5.69 28.23
CA GLY A 510 -1.88 -6.07 28.30
C GLY A 510 -2.64 -6.00 26.97
N ARG A 511 -3.95 -6.28 27.01
CA ARG A 511 -4.84 -6.40 25.85
C ARG A 511 -6.15 -5.65 26.09
N VAL A 512 -6.67 -5.05 25.02
CA VAL A 512 -7.85 -4.17 25.07
C VAL A 512 -9.02 -4.86 24.39
N PRO A 513 -10.21 -4.94 25.02
CA PRO A 513 -11.43 -5.36 24.34
C PRO A 513 -11.69 -4.51 23.10
N GLU A 514 -12.28 -5.11 22.06
CA GLU A 514 -12.58 -4.40 20.80
C GLU A 514 -13.30 -3.06 21.01
N ASP A 515 -14.32 -3.02 21.86
CA ASP A 515 -15.17 -1.84 22.07
C ASP A 515 -14.49 -0.74 22.90
N GLU A 516 -13.41 -1.08 23.60
CA GLU A 516 -12.67 -0.15 24.46
C GLU A 516 -11.43 0.44 23.75
N ALA A 517 -11.00 -0.15 22.63
CA ALA A 517 -9.87 0.33 21.84
C ALA A 517 -9.97 1.83 21.46
N PRO A 518 -11.13 2.38 21.04
CA PRO A 518 -11.25 3.81 20.75
C PRO A 518 -10.93 4.71 21.95
N LYS A 519 -11.35 4.34 23.17
CA LYS A 519 -11.10 5.13 24.39
C LYS A 519 -9.62 5.14 24.75
N VAL A 520 -8.96 3.98 24.67
CA VAL A 520 -7.52 3.84 24.94
C VAL A 520 -6.71 4.72 23.98
N ILE A 521 -7.02 4.68 22.69
CA ILE A 521 -6.35 5.49 21.66
C ILE A 521 -6.55 6.97 21.93
N ALA A 522 -7.78 7.39 22.22
CA ALA A 522 -8.08 8.79 22.50
C ALA A 522 -7.35 9.30 23.76
N ALA A 523 -7.20 8.47 24.78
CA ALA A 523 -6.45 8.81 25.99
C ALA A 523 -4.95 8.99 25.70
N ILE A 524 -4.34 8.07 24.93
CA ILE A 524 -2.94 8.17 24.52
C ILE A 524 -2.71 9.41 23.65
N ALA A 525 -3.60 9.67 22.69
CA ALA A 525 -3.54 10.82 21.80
C ALA A 525 -3.61 12.15 22.58
N ARG A 526 -4.54 12.26 23.54
CA ARG A 526 -4.64 13.43 24.43
C ARG A 526 -3.40 13.61 25.28
N HIS A 527 -2.87 12.52 25.85
CA HIS A 527 -1.64 12.56 26.66
C HIS A 527 -0.47 13.13 25.87
N TYR A 528 -0.28 12.64 24.63
CA TYR A 528 0.75 13.17 23.75
C TYR A 528 0.56 14.65 23.46
N VAL A 529 -0.64 15.09 23.07
CA VAL A 529 -0.89 16.51 22.77
C VAL A 529 -0.61 17.41 23.97
N THR A 530 -0.97 16.97 25.18
CA THR A 530 -0.79 17.75 26.41
C THR A 530 0.67 17.80 26.88
N GLU A 531 1.43 16.71 26.72
CA GLU A 531 2.72 16.51 27.38
C GLU A 531 3.92 16.54 26.43
N ARG A 532 3.69 16.71 25.12
CA ARG A 532 4.77 16.79 24.13
C ARG A 532 5.57 18.08 24.25
N GLY A 533 6.86 17.98 23.98
CA GLY A 533 7.71 19.14 23.74
C GLY A 533 7.35 19.84 22.43
N GLU A 534 7.89 21.03 22.23
CA GLU A 534 7.78 21.74 20.96
C GLU A 534 8.44 20.93 19.82
N GLY A 535 7.69 20.68 18.75
CA GLY A 535 8.18 19.91 17.59
C GLY A 535 8.38 18.41 17.83
N GLU A 536 8.17 17.91 19.05
CA GLU A 536 8.36 16.50 19.39
C GLU A 536 7.33 15.62 18.68
N SER A 537 7.79 14.62 17.93
CA SER A 537 6.96 13.59 17.31
C SER A 537 6.41 12.59 18.32
N PHE A 538 5.35 11.85 17.96
CA PHE A 538 4.81 10.82 18.85
C PHE A 538 5.83 9.71 19.14
N ARG A 539 6.69 9.40 18.17
CA ARG A 539 7.78 8.42 18.33
C ARG A 539 8.79 8.86 19.40
N GLU A 540 9.24 10.11 19.33
CA GLU A 540 10.15 10.69 20.31
C GLU A 540 9.50 10.79 21.70
N PHE A 541 8.22 11.16 21.74
CA PHE A 541 7.43 11.18 22.96
C PHE A 541 7.36 9.81 23.65
N VAL A 542 7.08 8.74 22.90
CA VAL A 542 7.06 7.36 23.42
C VAL A 542 8.43 6.96 23.95
N LEU A 543 9.51 7.31 23.25
CA LEU A 543 10.88 7.06 23.69
C LEU A 543 11.22 7.78 25.00
N ARG A 544 10.77 9.03 25.16
CA ARG A 544 11.02 9.85 26.35
C ARG A 544 10.19 9.42 27.55
N LYS A 545 8.88 9.21 27.38
CA LYS A 545 7.95 8.85 28.46
C LYS A 545 8.04 7.37 28.84
N GLY A 546 8.44 6.51 27.90
CA GLY A 546 8.54 5.07 28.08
C GLY A 546 7.19 4.35 27.97
N VAL A 547 7.24 3.11 27.48
CA VAL A 547 6.03 2.33 27.16
C VAL A 547 5.13 2.08 28.38
N GLN A 548 5.69 1.99 29.58
CA GLN A 548 4.94 1.76 30.82
C GLN A 548 4.01 2.94 31.16
N GLU A 549 4.47 4.19 30.98
CA GLU A 549 3.63 5.36 31.19
C GLU A 549 2.48 5.39 30.18
N ILE A 550 2.79 5.14 28.90
CA ILE A 550 1.79 5.10 27.83
C ILE A 550 0.74 4.01 28.08
N THR A 551 1.17 2.81 28.50
CA THR A 551 0.27 1.73 28.92
C THR A 551 -0.64 2.19 30.05
N ARG A 552 -0.09 2.75 31.13
CA ARG A 552 -0.87 3.20 32.30
C ARG A 552 -1.93 4.23 31.90
N VAL A 553 -1.54 5.26 31.14
CA VAL A 553 -2.45 6.32 30.72
C VAL A 553 -3.55 5.77 29.80
N GLY A 554 -3.17 5.04 28.76
CA GLY A 554 -4.13 4.47 27.81
C GLY A 554 -5.13 3.54 28.48
N PHE A 555 -4.66 2.64 29.35
CA PHE A 555 -5.50 1.59 29.93
C PHE A 555 -6.36 2.08 31.11
N SER A 556 -5.99 3.20 31.74
CA SER A 556 -6.85 3.84 32.75
C SER A 556 -8.19 4.37 32.20
N ALA A 557 -8.28 4.56 30.88
CA ALA A 557 -9.48 5.07 30.21
C ALA A 557 -10.46 3.97 29.77
N ALA A 558 -10.15 2.71 30.04
CA ALA A 558 -10.87 1.55 29.53
C ALA A 558 -11.20 0.54 30.63
N ALA A 559 -12.26 -0.23 30.41
CA ALA A 559 -12.64 -1.36 31.25
C ALA A 559 -12.24 -2.70 30.62
N GLY A 560 -12.16 -3.76 31.43
CA GLY A 560 -11.94 -5.13 30.93
C GLY A 560 -10.56 -5.36 30.28
N ILE A 561 -9.57 -4.55 30.62
CA ILE A 561 -8.18 -4.76 30.23
C ILE A 561 -7.63 -6.02 30.92
N ILE A 562 -6.83 -6.80 30.21
CA ILE A 562 -6.17 -8.00 30.75
C ILE A 562 -4.68 -8.06 30.47
#